data_AF-A0A2S0K569-F1
#
_entry.id   AF-A0A2S0K569-F1
#
_cell.length_a   1.000
_cell.length_b   1.000
_cell.length_c   1.000
_cell.angle_alpha   90.00
_cell.angle_beta   90.00
_cell.angle_gamma   90.00
#
_symmetry.space_group_name_H-M   'P 1'
#
loop_
_entity.id
_entity.type
_entity.pdbx_description
1 polymer ?
#
loop_
_entity_poly.entity_id
_entity_poly.type
_entity_poly.pdbx_seq_one_letter_code
_entity_poly.pdbx_strand_id
1 'polypeptide(L)'
;MNLVIREKPLKLLWYEALLRRLCDGDRDTTYYSEQFRRLDAGFAGEKRVDREWHELVCPNTFAVLHNVVLVNAAQHFHQVDTLFICKHFMFVVEIKNIHGRLDFDATTHQCTRTKSDGTVEGFANPITQIQRHIQYIKIISKNYSLPIEGAVILSNPSAIIANHPKSVPIFHVSGLQSHIQTLFEKYPTPILTNEQLTRFVQLIRAQHQPQEILPRIDTSRFRHGVLCPKCRYKNQMHFYRGGWKCLACHYTSTEIFAEALQDYRLLVSRTITNSQLRAFFGITSSDAANRLLRKFQFPSTGTYKNRIYYLPDNLIEYMKPFF
;
A
#
# COMPACT_ATOMS: atom_id res chain seq x y z
N MET A 1 10.63 -3.54 -20.69
CA MET A 1 10.53 -3.59 -19.22
C MET A 1 9.23 -2.92 -18.80
N ASN A 2 8.38 -3.61 -18.03
CA ASN A 2 7.16 -3.02 -17.46
C ASN A 2 7.25 -3.12 -15.93
N LEU A 3 7.84 -2.09 -15.31
CA LEU A 3 7.89 -1.93 -13.86
C LEU A 3 6.70 -1.06 -13.46
N VAL A 4 5.82 -1.60 -12.62
CA VAL A 4 4.76 -0.81 -11.99
C VAL A 4 5.35 -0.10 -10.78
N ILE A 5 4.99 1.15 -10.54
CA ILE A 5 5.39 1.83 -9.32
C ILE A 5 4.57 1.26 -8.17
N ARG A 6 5.24 0.88 -7.07
CA ARG A 6 4.52 0.42 -5.87
C ARG A 6 3.76 1.58 -5.24
N GLU A 7 2.44 1.45 -5.18
CA GLU A 7 1.58 2.41 -4.52
C GLU A 7 1.56 2.20 -3.01
N LYS A 8 1.32 3.28 -2.27
CA LYS A 8 1.17 3.23 -0.81
C LYS A 8 -0.12 2.43 -0.49
N PRO A 9 -0.06 1.38 0.34
CA PRO A 9 -1.24 0.57 0.64
C PRO A 9 -2.38 1.42 1.22
N LEU A 10 -3.62 1.16 0.79
CA LEU A 10 -4.81 1.88 1.26
C LEU A 10 -4.92 1.89 2.80
N LYS A 11 -4.61 0.77 3.44
CA LYS A 11 -4.59 0.66 4.91
C LYS A 11 -3.58 1.59 5.57
N LEU A 12 -2.43 1.81 4.93
CA LEU A 12 -1.40 2.72 5.44
C LEU A 12 -1.84 4.18 5.29
N LEU A 13 -2.44 4.53 4.15
CA LEU A 13 -3.08 5.85 3.95
C LEU A 13 -4.19 6.11 4.97
N TRP A 14 -4.99 5.08 5.28
CA TRP A 14 -6.05 5.16 6.28
C TRP A 14 -5.51 5.43 7.68
N TYR A 15 -4.49 4.71 8.13
CA TYR A 15 -3.86 4.97 9.43
C TYR A 15 -3.24 6.37 9.51
N GLU A 16 -2.63 6.84 8.42
CA GLU A 16 -2.05 8.17 8.36
C GLU A 16 -3.12 9.26 8.51
N ALA A 17 -4.23 9.15 7.76
CA ALA A 17 -5.38 10.02 7.88
C ALA A 17 -6.00 9.95 9.28
N LEU A 18 -6.15 8.75 9.83
CA LEU A 18 -6.71 8.51 11.15
C LEU A 18 -5.88 9.23 12.22
N LEU A 19 -4.56 9.06 12.23
CA LEU A 19 -3.68 9.71 13.20
C LEU A 19 -3.65 11.23 13.06
N ARG A 20 -3.84 11.77 11.84
CA ARG A 20 -4.08 13.20 11.65
C ARG A 20 -5.42 13.64 12.23
N ARG A 21 -6.45 12.80 12.24
CA ARG A 21 -7.83 13.20 12.55
C ARG A 21 -8.28 12.87 13.95
N LEU A 22 -7.74 11.89 14.63
CA LEU A 22 -8.16 11.56 16.00
C LEU A 22 -8.07 12.78 16.93
N CYS A 23 -9.09 12.94 17.77
CA CYS A 23 -9.11 13.93 18.83
C CYS A 23 -7.96 13.70 19.82
N ASP A 24 -7.47 14.78 20.41
CA ASP A 24 -6.41 14.69 21.40
C ASP A 24 -6.90 13.89 22.62
N GLY A 25 -6.11 12.91 23.07
CA GLY A 25 -6.48 12.02 24.17
C GLY A 25 -7.36 10.83 23.80
N ASP A 26 -7.58 10.56 22.50
CA ASP A 26 -8.30 9.37 22.07
C ASP A 26 -7.61 8.08 22.57
N ARG A 27 -8.41 7.20 23.19
CA ARG A 27 -7.95 5.98 23.89
C ARG A 27 -7.16 5.00 23.01
N ASP A 28 -7.40 4.97 21.70
CA ASP A 28 -6.78 4.01 20.78
C ASP A 28 -5.60 4.61 20.00
N THR A 29 -5.22 5.87 20.27
CA THR A 29 -4.14 6.58 19.56
C THR A 29 -2.84 5.79 19.56
N THR A 30 -2.44 5.24 20.70
CA THR A 30 -1.21 4.44 20.84
C THR A 30 -1.26 3.19 19.95
N TYR A 31 -2.38 2.45 20.01
CA TYR A 31 -2.59 1.26 19.19
C TYR A 31 -2.47 1.60 17.70
N TYR A 32 -3.19 2.62 17.22
CA TYR A 32 -3.14 3.01 15.81
C TYR A 32 -1.77 3.53 15.37
N SER A 33 -1.05 4.23 16.25
CA SER A 33 0.33 4.67 16.00
C SER A 33 1.29 3.49 15.83
N GLU A 34 1.14 2.44 16.62
CA GLU A 34 1.93 1.20 16.48
C GLU A 34 1.60 0.47 15.19
N GLN A 35 0.31 0.34 14.84
CA GLN A 35 -0.10 -0.28 13.58
C GLN A 35 0.43 0.49 12.37
N PHE A 36 0.35 1.83 12.40
CA PHE A 36 0.92 2.70 11.37
C PHE A 36 2.42 2.47 11.23
N ARG A 37 3.19 2.57 12.34
CA ARG A 37 4.64 2.39 12.32
C ARG A 37 5.06 1.04 11.75
N ARG A 38 4.34 -0.03 12.10
CA ARG A 38 4.62 -1.38 11.57
C ARG A 38 4.39 -1.47 10.07
N LEU A 39 3.25 -0.95 9.58
CA LEU A 39 2.92 -0.97 8.15
C LEU A 39 3.83 -0.05 7.33
N ASP A 40 4.16 1.13 7.85
CA ASP A 40 5.06 2.09 7.19
C ASP A 40 6.47 1.51 7.08
N ALA A 41 6.96 0.86 8.15
CA ALA A 41 8.23 0.13 8.12
C ALA A 41 8.21 -1.01 7.10
N GLY A 42 7.12 -1.79 7.01
CA GLY A 42 6.95 -2.83 5.99
C GLY A 42 7.05 -2.26 4.58
N PHE A 43 6.25 -1.23 4.29
CA PHE A 43 6.25 -0.54 2.99
C PHE A 43 7.60 0.09 2.64
N ALA A 44 8.32 0.65 3.62
CA ALA A 44 9.67 1.16 3.41
C ALA A 44 10.67 0.05 3.04
N GLY A 45 10.49 -1.15 3.58
CA GLY A 45 11.28 -2.34 3.21
C GLY A 45 10.97 -2.82 1.80
N GLU A 46 9.70 -2.87 1.42
CA GLU A 46 9.27 -3.18 0.06
C GLU A 46 9.89 -2.21 -0.96
N LYS A 47 9.77 -0.90 -0.71
CA LYS A 47 10.40 0.15 -1.55
C LYS A 47 11.92 0.03 -1.65
N ARG A 48 12.59 -0.61 -0.67
CA ARG A 48 14.03 -0.86 -0.75
C ARG A 48 14.35 -1.97 -1.73
N VAL A 49 13.56 -3.05 -1.75
CA VAL A 49 13.67 -4.10 -2.77
C VAL A 49 13.28 -3.55 -4.14
N ASP A 50 12.30 -2.65 -4.19
CA ASP A 50 11.88 -2.06 -5.47
C ASP A 50 13.02 -1.35 -6.20
N ARG A 51 13.97 -0.73 -5.49
CA ARG A 51 15.14 -0.10 -6.11
C ARG A 51 16.02 -1.09 -6.87
N GLU A 52 16.23 -2.29 -6.32
CA GLU A 52 16.99 -3.33 -7.00
C GLU A 52 16.31 -3.81 -8.30
N TRP A 53 14.97 -3.78 -8.35
CA TRP A 53 14.25 -4.08 -9.60
C TRP A 53 14.49 -3.03 -10.69
N HIS A 54 14.72 -1.77 -10.32
CA HIS A 54 15.02 -0.70 -11.27
C HIS A 54 16.47 -0.75 -11.77
N GLU A 55 17.38 -1.26 -10.94
CA GLU A 55 18.80 -1.45 -11.28
C GLU A 55 19.07 -2.78 -11.99
N LEU A 56 18.06 -3.65 -12.11
CA LEU A 56 18.21 -4.96 -12.73
C LEU A 56 18.58 -4.85 -14.22
N VAL A 57 19.80 -5.24 -14.54
CA VAL A 57 20.27 -5.40 -15.92
C VAL A 57 19.86 -6.77 -16.42
N CYS A 58 18.75 -6.85 -17.16
CA CYS A 58 18.26 -8.10 -17.74
C CYS A 58 18.00 -7.95 -19.25
N PRO A 59 18.63 -8.78 -20.11
CA PRO A 59 18.43 -8.71 -21.57
C PRO A 59 17.07 -9.27 -22.01
N ASN A 60 16.32 -9.92 -21.10
CA ASN A 60 15.03 -10.53 -21.40
C ASN A 60 13.86 -9.58 -21.16
N THR A 61 12.79 -9.73 -21.92
CA THR A 61 11.53 -9.05 -21.63
C THR A 61 10.93 -9.61 -20.34
N PHE A 62 10.65 -8.72 -19.39
CA PHE A 62 9.98 -9.06 -18.13
C PHE A 62 8.99 -7.97 -17.67
N ALA A 63 8.12 -8.36 -16.76
CA ALA A 63 7.24 -7.50 -15.99
C ALA A 63 7.44 -7.75 -14.50
N VAL A 64 7.34 -6.68 -13.70
CA VAL A 64 7.31 -6.76 -12.24
C VAL A 64 6.02 -6.13 -11.76
N LEU A 65 5.21 -6.95 -11.10
CA LEU A 65 3.94 -6.54 -10.50
C LEU A 65 4.11 -6.49 -9.00
N HIS A 66 3.74 -5.37 -8.38
CA HIS A 66 3.82 -5.19 -6.93
C HIS A 66 2.46 -5.33 -6.28
N ASN A 67 2.44 -5.85 -5.06
CA ASN A 67 1.25 -5.94 -4.21
C ASN A 67 0.06 -6.62 -4.92
N VAL A 68 0.33 -7.72 -5.63
CA VAL A 68 -0.68 -8.44 -6.39
C VAL A 68 -1.58 -9.18 -5.41
N VAL A 69 -2.79 -8.68 -5.23
CA VAL A 69 -3.84 -9.33 -4.44
C VAL A 69 -4.71 -10.18 -5.36
N LEU A 70 -4.75 -11.49 -5.12
CA LEU A 70 -5.59 -12.44 -5.84
C LEU A 70 -6.53 -13.17 -4.87
N VAL A 71 -7.68 -13.64 -5.37
CA VAL A 71 -8.70 -14.28 -4.53
C VAL A 71 -9.02 -15.67 -5.05
N ASN A 72 -8.87 -16.67 -4.19
CA ASN A 72 -9.17 -18.05 -4.55
C ASN A 72 -10.68 -18.35 -4.44
N ALA A 73 -11.11 -19.53 -4.90
CA ALA A 73 -12.52 -19.94 -4.89
C ALA A 73 -13.14 -19.94 -3.49
N ALA A 74 -12.33 -20.12 -2.44
CA ALA A 74 -12.75 -20.09 -1.04
C ALA A 74 -12.74 -18.67 -0.42
N GLN A 75 -12.62 -17.62 -1.24
CA GLN A 75 -12.55 -16.22 -0.79
C GLN A 75 -11.34 -15.91 0.11
N HIS A 76 -10.27 -16.72 0.05
CA HIS A 76 -9.01 -16.37 0.69
C HIS A 76 -8.16 -15.49 -0.22
N PHE A 77 -7.64 -14.41 0.36
CA PHE A 77 -6.75 -13.46 -0.31
C PHE A 77 -5.31 -13.98 -0.31
N HIS A 78 -4.66 -13.87 -1.46
CA HIS A 78 -3.23 -14.07 -1.65
C HIS A 78 -2.62 -12.73 -2.06
N GLN A 79 -2.02 -12.03 -1.11
CA GLN A 79 -1.27 -10.80 -1.35
C GLN A 79 0.19 -11.16 -1.59
N VAL A 80 0.66 -10.96 -2.82
CA VAL A 80 2.03 -11.23 -3.23
C VAL A 80 2.79 -9.91 -3.31
N ASP A 81 3.83 -9.76 -2.49
CA ASP A 81 4.56 -8.48 -2.38
C ASP A 81 5.18 -8.07 -3.71
N THR A 82 5.82 -9.02 -4.40
CA THR A 82 6.29 -8.85 -5.78
C THR A 82 6.16 -10.14 -6.59
N LEU A 83 5.66 -10.01 -7.82
CA LEU A 83 5.62 -11.06 -8.82
C LEU A 83 6.41 -10.62 -10.06
N PHE A 84 7.57 -11.25 -10.26
CA PHE A 84 8.36 -11.12 -11.47
C PHE A 84 7.92 -12.17 -12.50
N ILE A 85 7.69 -11.75 -13.74
CA ILE A 85 7.23 -12.61 -14.83
C ILE A 85 8.07 -12.34 -16.07
N CYS A 86 8.72 -13.38 -16.59
CA CYS A 86 9.40 -13.33 -17.88
C CYS A 86 8.97 -14.52 -18.75
N LYS A 87 9.59 -14.67 -19.93
CA LYS A 87 9.30 -15.78 -20.85
C LYS A 87 9.79 -17.15 -20.36
N HIS A 88 10.67 -17.18 -19.35
CA HIS A 88 11.40 -18.38 -18.93
C HIS A 88 10.85 -18.97 -17.63
N PHE A 89 10.49 -18.11 -16.68
CA PHE A 89 9.97 -18.48 -15.37
C PHE A 89 9.14 -17.35 -14.76
N MET A 90 8.45 -17.66 -13.66
CA MET A 90 7.89 -16.69 -12.73
C MET A 90 8.65 -16.76 -11.42
N PHE A 91 8.82 -15.61 -10.78
CA PHE A 91 9.49 -15.50 -9.49
C PHE A 91 8.63 -14.72 -8.51
N VAL A 92 8.18 -15.44 -7.47
CA VAL A 92 7.33 -14.94 -6.39
C VAL A 92 8.23 -14.47 -5.27
N VAL A 93 8.00 -13.27 -4.76
CA VAL A 93 8.85 -12.68 -3.73
C VAL A 93 8.02 -12.26 -2.54
N GLU A 94 8.43 -12.73 -1.37
CA GLU A 94 7.94 -12.29 -0.06
C GLU A 94 9.00 -11.38 0.56
N ILE A 95 8.65 -10.17 0.98
CA ILE A 95 9.59 -9.18 1.49
C ILE A 95 9.38 -8.99 2.99
N LYS A 96 10.44 -9.16 3.77
CA LYS A 96 10.40 -8.92 5.22
C LYS A 96 11.40 -7.83 5.62
N ASN A 97 10.88 -6.79 6.27
CA ASN A 97 11.70 -5.73 6.87
C ASN A 97 11.84 -5.95 8.39
N ILE A 98 12.65 -6.93 8.78
CA ILE A 98 12.81 -7.36 10.17
C ILE A 98 14.28 -7.23 10.56
N HIS A 99 14.57 -6.68 11.74
CA HIS A 99 15.91 -6.63 12.33
C HIS A 99 16.14 -7.81 13.29
N GLY A 100 17.37 -8.03 13.73
CA GLY A 100 17.70 -9.06 14.72
C GLY A 100 18.00 -10.43 14.11
N ARG A 101 18.19 -11.43 14.98
CA ARG A 101 18.52 -12.80 14.57
C ARG A 101 17.25 -13.59 14.31
N LEU A 102 17.10 -14.12 13.10
CA LEU A 102 15.94 -14.84 12.62
C LEU A 102 16.21 -16.33 12.54
N ASP A 103 15.34 -17.13 13.15
CA ASP A 103 15.37 -18.58 13.10
C ASP A 103 14.06 -19.10 12.49
N PHE A 104 14.18 -19.95 11.47
CA PHE A 104 13.05 -20.56 10.77
C PHE A 104 13.08 -22.08 10.99
N ASP A 105 12.24 -22.54 11.90
CA ASP A 105 12.13 -23.95 12.26
C ASP A 105 11.27 -24.70 11.23
N ALA A 106 11.85 -25.74 10.63
CA ALA A 106 11.21 -26.51 9.56
C ALA A 106 10.13 -27.48 10.06
N THR A 107 10.21 -27.91 11.33
CA THR A 107 9.35 -28.95 11.91
C THR A 107 8.08 -28.35 12.49
N THR A 108 8.22 -27.27 13.26
CA THR A 108 7.14 -26.53 13.88
C THR A 108 6.54 -25.47 12.96
N HIS A 109 7.21 -25.18 11.85
CA HIS A 109 6.90 -24.07 10.95
C HIS A 109 6.92 -22.71 11.64
N GLN A 110 7.66 -22.55 12.75
CA GLN A 110 7.75 -21.28 13.48
C GLN A 110 8.87 -20.40 12.91
N CYS A 111 8.60 -19.09 12.83
CA CYS A 111 9.63 -18.07 12.64
C CYS A 111 9.80 -17.31 13.96
N THR A 112 11.03 -17.22 14.46
CA THR A 112 11.34 -16.47 15.67
C THR A 112 12.37 -15.39 15.39
N ARG A 113 12.28 -14.28 16.13
CA ARG A 113 13.27 -13.22 16.16
C ARG A 113 13.84 -13.10 17.56
N THR A 114 15.16 -13.11 17.67
CA THR A 114 15.88 -12.69 18.88
C THR A 114 16.42 -11.27 18.69
N LYS A 115 16.06 -10.35 19.59
CA LYS A 115 16.58 -8.98 19.59
C LYS A 115 17.91 -8.88 20.35
N SER A 116 18.54 -7.71 20.29
CA SER A 116 19.82 -7.44 20.95
C SER A 116 19.74 -7.52 22.49
N ASP A 117 18.56 -7.30 23.07
CA ASP A 117 18.30 -7.44 24.51
C ASP A 117 17.99 -8.89 24.94
N GLY A 118 18.06 -9.85 24.03
CA GLY A 118 17.76 -11.25 24.27
C GLY A 118 16.28 -11.62 24.21
N THR A 119 15.37 -10.65 23.98
CA THR A 119 13.93 -10.94 23.86
C THR A 119 13.65 -11.76 22.59
N VAL A 120 12.84 -12.81 22.75
CA VAL A 120 12.42 -13.71 21.66
C VAL A 120 10.95 -13.49 21.35
N GLU A 121 10.65 -13.28 20.07
CA GLU A 121 9.30 -13.03 19.57
C GLU A 121 8.97 -13.97 18.41
N GLY A 122 7.75 -14.49 18.40
CA GLY A 122 7.23 -15.31 17.30
C GLY A 122 6.59 -14.49 16.19
N PHE A 123 6.74 -14.94 14.95
CA PHE A 123 6.20 -14.30 13.74
C PHE A 123 5.49 -15.33 12.86
N ALA A 124 4.59 -14.83 12.02
CA ALA A 124 4.09 -15.60 10.89
C ALA A 124 5.26 -16.02 9.99
N ASN A 125 5.30 -17.29 9.60
CA ASN A 125 6.43 -17.84 8.87
C ASN A 125 6.37 -17.48 7.37
N PRO A 126 7.31 -16.64 6.88
CA PRO A 126 7.32 -16.20 5.48
C PRO A 126 7.51 -17.37 4.50
N ILE A 127 8.14 -18.47 4.92
CA ILE A 127 8.35 -19.65 4.09
C ILE A 127 7.03 -20.36 3.79
N THR A 128 6.20 -20.53 4.81
CA THR A 128 4.86 -21.11 4.60
C THR A 128 3.98 -20.18 3.77
N GLN A 129 4.14 -18.86 3.94
CA GLN A 129 3.38 -17.86 3.19
C GLN A 129 3.74 -17.92 1.70
N ILE A 130 5.03 -17.91 1.36
CA ILE A 130 5.47 -17.95 -0.03
C ILE A 130 5.17 -19.30 -0.70
N GLN A 131 5.29 -20.42 0.01
CA GLN A 131 4.88 -21.73 -0.53
C GLN A 131 3.40 -21.75 -0.91
N ARG A 132 2.52 -21.17 -0.07
CA ARG A 132 1.09 -21.01 -0.39
C ARG A 132 0.87 -20.12 -1.60
N HIS A 133 1.61 -19.02 -1.74
CA HIS A 133 1.53 -18.15 -2.91
C HIS A 133 1.98 -18.86 -4.19
N ILE A 134 3.09 -19.60 -4.16
CA ILE A 134 3.58 -20.40 -5.28
C ILE A 134 2.54 -21.44 -5.71
N GLN A 135 1.95 -22.19 -4.77
CA GLN A 135 0.91 -23.17 -5.08
C GLN A 135 -0.29 -22.53 -5.76
N TYR A 136 -0.74 -21.38 -5.26
CA TYR A 136 -1.88 -20.69 -5.84
C TYR A 136 -1.55 -20.10 -7.22
N ILE A 137 -0.34 -19.56 -7.41
CA ILE A 137 0.13 -19.08 -8.71
C ILE A 137 0.21 -20.22 -9.73
N LYS A 138 0.62 -21.44 -9.33
CA LYS A 138 0.58 -22.62 -10.20
C LYS A 138 -0.83 -22.93 -10.71
N ILE A 139 -1.85 -22.73 -9.87
CA ILE A 139 -3.25 -22.97 -10.25
C ILE A 139 -3.71 -21.96 -11.31
N ILE A 140 -3.44 -20.67 -11.11
CA ILE A 140 -3.87 -19.62 -12.04
C ILE A 140 -3.07 -19.63 -13.36
N SER A 141 -1.82 -20.11 -13.33
CA SER A 141 -0.92 -20.14 -14.49
C SER A 141 -0.86 -21.50 -15.18
N LYS A 142 -1.76 -22.44 -14.85
CA LYS A 142 -1.72 -23.84 -15.32
C LYS A 142 -1.60 -24.01 -16.85
N ASN A 143 -2.10 -23.03 -17.62
CA ASN A 143 -2.09 -23.06 -19.08
C ASN A 143 -0.80 -22.49 -19.71
N TYR A 144 0.12 -21.94 -18.91
CA TYR A 144 1.34 -21.29 -19.39
C TYR A 144 2.62 -22.10 -19.13
N SER A 145 2.55 -23.17 -18.33
CA SER A 145 3.64 -24.12 -18.04
C SER A 145 4.98 -23.50 -17.64
N LEU A 146 4.98 -22.26 -17.15
CA LEU A 146 6.20 -21.61 -16.64
C LEU A 146 6.64 -22.26 -15.32
N PRO A 147 7.93 -22.55 -15.14
CA PRO A 147 8.52 -22.77 -13.82
C PRO A 147 8.17 -21.61 -12.89
N ILE A 148 7.79 -21.92 -11.65
CA ILE A 148 7.48 -20.93 -10.63
C ILE A 148 8.40 -21.17 -9.45
N GLU A 149 9.26 -20.19 -9.22
CA GLU A 149 10.18 -20.14 -8.10
C GLU A 149 9.74 -19.07 -7.11
N GLY A 150 10.26 -19.11 -5.90
CA GLY A 150 10.10 -17.99 -4.99
C GLY A 150 11.17 -17.92 -3.93
N ALA A 151 11.33 -16.73 -3.34
CA ALA A 151 12.26 -16.47 -2.27
C ALA A 151 11.71 -15.47 -1.25
N VAL A 152 12.20 -15.60 -0.01
CA VAL A 152 12.00 -14.59 1.02
C VAL A 152 13.18 -13.62 0.98
N ILE A 153 12.90 -12.34 0.77
CA ILE A 153 13.91 -11.29 0.73
C ILE A 153 13.87 -10.49 2.02
N LEU A 154 15.00 -10.41 2.71
CA LEU A 154 15.19 -9.54 3.85
C LEU A 154 15.67 -8.16 3.38
N SER A 155 14.83 -7.15 3.51
CA SER A 155 15.18 -5.78 3.13
C SER A 155 16.07 -5.10 4.18
N ASN A 156 16.10 -5.58 5.41
CA ASN A 156 16.94 -5.01 6.46
C ASN A 156 18.34 -5.68 6.45
N PRO A 157 19.43 -4.93 6.21
CA PRO A 157 20.78 -5.50 6.23
C PRO A 157 21.24 -5.93 7.63
N SER A 158 20.61 -5.42 8.70
CA SER A 158 20.93 -5.81 10.08
C SER A 158 20.20 -7.09 10.53
N ALA A 159 19.40 -7.71 9.66
CA ALA A 159 18.84 -9.02 9.95
C ALA A 159 19.96 -10.07 9.88
N ILE A 160 19.94 -11.07 10.76
CA ILE A 160 20.87 -12.20 10.72
C ILE A 160 20.06 -13.45 10.46
N ILE A 161 20.31 -14.12 9.34
CA ILE A 161 19.69 -15.41 9.02
C ILE A 161 20.46 -16.50 9.77
N ALA A 162 19.88 -17.01 10.86
CA ALA A 162 20.52 -18.03 11.69
C ALA A 162 20.38 -19.43 11.07
N ASN A 163 19.13 -19.86 10.90
CA ASN A 163 18.77 -21.18 10.40
C ASN A 163 17.56 -21.02 9.49
N HIS A 164 17.54 -21.73 8.36
CA HIS A 164 16.36 -21.82 7.50
C HIS A 164 16.34 -23.14 6.71
N PRO A 165 15.15 -23.66 6.37
CA PRO A 165 15.04 -24.83 5.50
C PRO A 165 15.49 -24.50 4.09
N LYS A 166 16.15 -25.46 3.43
CA LYS A 166 16.61 -25.35 2.04
C LYS A 166 15.49 -25.35 1.00
N SER A 167 14.24 -25.57 1.41
CA SER A 167 13.09 -25.66 0.51
C SER A 167 12.75 -24.35 -0.21
N VAL A 168 13.08 -23.22 0.40
CA VAL A 168 12.86 -21.89 -0.16
C VAL A 168 14.08 -21.01 0.15
N PRO A 169 14.71 -20.38 -0.85
CA PRO A 169 15.78 -19.43 -0.63
C PRO A 169 15.37 -18.27 0.29
N ILE A 170 16.24 -17.92 1.23
CA ILE A 170 16.12 -16.70 2.04
C ILE A 170 17.44 -15.94 1.94
N PHE A 171 17.37 -14.68 1.54
CA PHE A 171 18.57 -13.87 1.36
C PHE A 171 18.29 -12.37 1.54
N HIS A 172 19.35 -11.59 1.71
CA HIS A 172 19.26 -10.14 1.78
C HIS A 172 19.04 -9.54 0.40
N VAL A 173 18.34 -8.40 0.35
CA VAL A 173 18.04 -7.66 -0.89
C VAL A 173 19.22 -7.51 -1.85
N SER A 174 20.45 -7.36 -1.36
CA SER A 174 21.68 -7.28 -2.18
C SER A 174 21.99 -8.53 -3.02
N GLY A 175 21.41 -9.69 -2.67
CA GLY A 175 21.55 -10.94 -3.42
C GLY A 175 20.49 -11.13 -4.51
N LEU A 176 19.59 -10.16 -4.72
CA LEU A 176 18.47 -10.31 -5.65
C LEU A 176 18.95 -10.49 -7.10
N GLN A 177 19.85 -9.62 -7.56
CA GLN A 177 20.32 -9.65 -8.95
C GLN A 177 21.04 -10.97 -9.28
N SER A 178 21.94 -11.42 -8.39
CA SER A 178 22.64 -12.69 -8.57
C SER A 178 21.68 -13.88 -8.54
N HIS A 179 20.67 -13.88 -7.67
CA HIS A 179 19.67 -14.93 -7.65
C HIS A 179 18.86 -15.01 -8.94
N ILE A 180 18.43 -13.86 -9.50
CA ILE A 180 17.73 -13.80 -10.78
C ILE A 180 18.61 -14.36 -11.90
N GLN A 181 19.90 -14.04 -11.90
CA GLN A 181 20.85 -14.60 -12.87
C GLN A 181 20.92 -16.13 -12.77
N THR A 182 21.03 -16.70 -11.56
CA THR A 182 20.98 -18.14 -11.35
C THR A 182 19.68 -18.77 -11.86
N LEU A 183 18.55 -18.07 -11.74
CA LEU A 183 17.28 -18.55 -12.31
C LEU A 183 17.29 -18.57 -13.85
N PHE A 184 17.91 -17.60 -14.50
CA PHE A 184 18.10 -17.63 -15.97
C PHE A 184 19.05 -18.75 -16.41
N GLU A 185 20.09 -19.04 -15.65
CA GLU A 185 21.00 -20.18 -15.89
C GLU A 185 20.26 -21.51 -15.71
N LYS A 186 19.40 -21.62 -14.70
CA LYS A 186 18.55 -22.79 -14.45
C LYS A 186 17.47 -22.99 -15.51
N TYR A 187 16.94 -21.91 -16.08
CA TYR A 187 15.86 -21.90 -17.07
C TYR A 187 16.26 -21.15 -18.34
N PRO A 188 17.19 -21.68 -19.15
CA PRO A 188 17.75 -20.96 -20.29
C PRO A 188 16.78 -20.83 -21.47
N THR A 189 15.80 -21.74 -21.59
CA THR A 189 14.89 -21.80 -22.73
C THR A 189 13.64 -20.96 -22.47
N PRO A 190 13.27 -20.02 -23.36
CA PRO A 190 12.00 -19.31 -23.27
C PRO A 190 10.83 -20.26 -23.59
N ILE A 191 9.79 -20.22 -22.76
CA ILE A 191 8.56 -21.00 -22.90
C ILE A 191 7.45 -20.16 -23.54
N LEU A 192 7.40 -18.86 -23.22
CA LEU A 192 6.39 -17.95 -23.76
C LEU A 192 6.93 -17.08 -24.89
N THR A 193 6.05 -16.73 -25.83
CA THR A 193 6.26 -15.60 -26.74
C THR A 193 6.04 -14.27 -26.02
N ASN A 194 6.47 -13.16 -26.63
CA ASN A 194 6.20 -11.80 -26.09
C ASN A 194 4.69 -11.50 -26.01
N GLU A 195 3.91 -11.99 -26.96
CA GLU A 195 2.46 -11.83 -26.98
C GLU A 195 1.80 -12.61 -25.84
N GLN A 196 2.20 -13.88 -25.64
CA GLN A 196 1.72 -14.71 -24.54
C GLN A 196 2.09 -14.10 -23.17
N LEU A 197 3.31 -13.59 -23.02
CA LEU A 197 3.74 -12.88 -21.81
C LEU A 197 2.85 -11.66 -21.55
N THR A 198 2.60 -10.84 -22.56
CA THR A 198 1.76 -9.64 -22.44
C THR A 198 0.34 -10.01 -22.03
N ARG A 199 -0.26 -11.01 -22.69
CA ARG A 199 -1.60 -11.52 -22.36
C ARG A 199 -1.67 -12.07 -20.95
N PHE A 200 -0.64 -12.78 -20.50
CA PHE A 200 -0.59 -13.34 -19.16
C PHE A 200 -0.48 -12.25 -18.09
N VAL A 201 0.38 -11.25 -18.29
CA VAL A 201 0.49 -10.10 -17.39
C VAL A 201 -0.86 -9.36 -17.27
N GLN A 202 -1.57 -9.19 -18.38
CA GLN A 202 -2.90 -8.57 -18.36
C GLN A 202 -3.94 -9.44 -17.64
N LEU A 203 -3.87 -10.77 -17.76
CA LEU A 203 -4.73 -11.68 -17.02
C LEU A 203 -4.52 -11.55 -15.50
N ILE A 204 -3.26 -11.50 -15.04
CA ILE A 204 -2.96 -11.31 -13.62
C ILE A 204 -3.48 -9.95 -13.13
N ARG A 205 -3.29 -8.88 -13.91
CA ARG A 205 -3.81 -7.55 -13.60
C ARG A 205 -5.34 -7.52 -13.53
N ALA A 206 -6.02 -8.21 -14.45
CA ALA A 206 -7.48 -8.28 -14.46
C ALA A 206 -8.05 -9.08 -13.27
N GLN A 207 -7.27 -10.03 -12.73
CA GLN A 207 -7.63 -10.78 -11.53
C GLN A 207 -7.25 -10.07 -10.22
N HIS A 208 -6.53 -8.95 -10.30
CA HIS A 208 -6.15 -8.19 -9.12
C HIS A 208 -7.39 -7.63 -8.41
N GLN A 209 -7.56 -7.99 -7.14
CA GLN A 209 -8.68 -7.56 -6.31
C GLN A 209 -8.16 -6.95 -5.00
N PRO A 210 -7.76 -5.67 -5.00
CA PRO A 210 -7.27 -5.03 -3.78
C PRO A 210 -8.37 -5.00 -2.72
N GLN A 211 -8.01 -5.34 -1.48
CA GLN A 211 -8.98 -5.31 -0.38
C GLN A 211 -9.30 -3.86 0.00
N GLU A 212 -10.57 -3.47 -0.13
CA GLU A 212 -11.02 -2.10 0.16
C GLU A 212 -11.64 -1.90 1.55
N ILE A 213 -11.84 -2.97 2.32
CA ILE A 213 -12.58 -2.89 3.58
C ILE A 213 -11.68 -2.36 4.69
N LEU A 214 -11.91 -1.11 5.08
CA LEU A 214 -11.28 -0.46 6.22
C LEU A 214 -12.26 -0.40 7.40
N PRO A 215 -11.79 -0.47 8.65
CA PRO A 215 -12.65 -0.32 9.82
C PRO A 215 -13.35 1.04 9.81
N ARG A 216 -14.66 1.06 10.08
CA ARG A 216 -15.37 2.32 10.34
C ARG A 216 -15.13 2.75 11.78
N ILE A 217 -14.78 4.02 11.95
CA ILE A 217 -14.61 4.66 13.26
C ILE A 217 -15.70 5.72 13.38
N ASP A 218 -16.24 5.87 14.59
CA ASP A 218 -17.21 6.92 14.88
C ASP A 218 -16.61 8.30 14.57
N THR A 219 -17.33 9.09 13.76
CA THR A 219 -16.89 10.42 13.34
C THR A 219 -16.81 11.41 14.49
N SER A 220 -17.48 11.14 15.62
CA SER A 220 -17.36 11.92 16.85
C SER A 220 -15.92 11.96 17.41
N ARG A 221 -15.11 10.95 17.07
CA ARG A 221 -13.69 10.84 17.48
C ARG A 221 -12.76 11.68 16.62
N PHE A 222 -13.27 12.34 15.59
CA PHE A 222 -12.45 13.10 14.63
C PHE A 222 -12.49 14.60 14.89
N ARG A 223 -11.31 15.22 14.72
CA ARG A 223 -11.14 16.64 14.58
C ARG A 223 -11.68 17.11 13.24
N HIS A 224 -12.55 18.09 13.32
CA HIS A 224 -13.21 18.73 12.19
C HIS A 224 -12.37 19.88 11.62
N GLY A 225 -12.73 20.35 10.42
CA GLY A 225 -12.02 21.43 9.74
C GLY A 225 -10.86 20.97 8.86
N VAL A 226 -10.09 21.93 8.36
CA VAL A 226 -8.81 21.69 7.70
C VAL A 226 -7.71 21.84 8.75
N LEU A 227 -6.78 20.89 8.82
CA LEU A 227 -5.72 20.88 9.83
C LEU A 227 -4.42 21.43 9.26
N CYS A 228 -3.69 22.23 10.03
CA CYS A 228 -2.50 22.92 9.56
C CYS A 228 -1.27 21.99 9.52
N PRO A 229 -0.65 21.73 8.35
CA PRO A 229 0.50 20.85 8.24
C PRO A 229 1.75 21.45 8.92
N LYS A 230 1.92 22.78 8.89
CA LYS A 230 3.05 23.48 9.55
C LYS A 230 2.99 23.40 11.08
N CYS A 231 1.82 23.16 11.65
CA CYS A 231 1.62 22.93 13.08
C CYS A 231 1.58 21.44 13.44
N ARG A 232 2.09 20.54 12.57
CA ARG A 232 1.98 19.08 12.72
C ARG A 232 0.53 18.64 12.95
N TYR A 233 -0.39 19.25 12.23
CA TYR A 233 -1.83 18.99 12.28
C TYR A 233 -2.53 19.27 13.62
N LYS A 234 -1.87 19.96 14.56
CA LYS A 234 -2.44 20.29 15.88
C LYS A 234 -3.48 21.42 15.86
N ASN A 235 -3.41 22.30 14.86
CA ASN A 235 -4.26 23.50 14.79
C ASN A 235 -5.21 23.41 13.59
N GLN A 236 -6.49 23.70 13.82
CA GLN A 236 -7.47 23.90 12.76
C GLN A 236 -7.19 25.23 12.03
N MET A 237 -7.38 25.24 10.71
CA MET A 237 -7.25 26.41 9.86
C MET A 237 -8.60 27.07 9.64
N HIS A 238 -8.60 28.41 9.62
CA HIS A 238 -9.77 29.23 9.36
C HIS A 238 -9.97 29.41 7.86
N PHE A 239 -11.20 29.17 7.38
CA PHE A 239 -11.56 29.41 5.98
C PHE A 239 -11.83 30.90 5.74
N TYR A 240 -11.04 31.54 4.87
CA TYR A 240 -11.14 32.96 4.56
C TYR A 240 -10.85 33.21 3.08
N ARG A 241 -11.74 33.97 2.41
CA ARG A 241 -11.60 34.38 0.99
C ARG A 241 -11.23 33.24 0.03
N GLY A 242 -11.76 32.03 0.26
CA GLY A 242 -11.52 30.88 -0.63
C GLY A 242 -10.23 30.09 -0.35
N GLY A 243 -9.49 30.42 0.70
CA GLY A 243 -8.35 29.65 1.18
C GLY A 243 -8.42 29.37 2.67
N TRP A 244 -7.42 28.66 3.19
CA TRP A 244 -7.29 28.34 4.60
C TRP A 244 -6.10 29.06 5.20
N LYS A 245 -6.29 29.68 6.36
CA LYS A 245 -5.23 30.35 7.13
C LYS A 245 -5.14 29.75 8.53
N CYS A 246 -3.96 29.33 8.93
CA CYS A 246 -3.67 28.96 10.31
C CYS A 246 -3.53 30.23 11.16
N LEU A 247 -4.26 30.34 12.27
CA LEU A 247 -4.16 31.49 13.15
C LEU A 247 -2.93 31.41 14.09
N ALA A 248 -2.41 30.21 14.33
CA ALA A 248 -1.26 29.99 15.21
C ALA A 248 0.11 30.27 14.53
N CYS A 249 0.28 29.85 13.28
CA CYS A 249 1.56 30.00 12.55
C CYS A 249 1.46 30.84 11.27
N HIS A 250 0.29 31.40 10.99
CA HIS A 250 0.00 32.24 9.82
C HIS A 250 0.16 31.58 8.44
N TYR A 251 0.46 30.28 8.37
CA TYR A 251 0.50 29.54 7.12
C TYR A 251 -0.85 29.62 6.39
N THR A 252 -0.79 29.94 5.10
CA THR A 252 -1.96 29.99 4.20
C THR A 252 -1.82 28.96 3.09
N SER A 253 -2.91 28.29 2.73
CA SER A 253 -2.94 27.39 1.59
C SER A 253 -4.36 27.21 1.07
N THR A 254 -4.51 27.13 -0.25
CA THR A 254 -5.74 26.68 -0.93
C THR A 254 -5.70 25.17 -1.16
N GLU A 255 -4.52 24.64 -1.49
CA GLU A 255 -4.26 23.23 -1.82
C GLU A 255 -4.46 22.26 -0.65
N ILE A 256 -4.24 22.72 0.60
CA ILE A 256 -4.38 21.88 1.81
C ILE A 256 -5.77 21.25 1.96
N PHE A 257 -6.77 21.83 1.30
CA PHE A 257 -8.12 21.27 1.29
C PHE A 257 -8.19 19.91 0.58
N ALA A 258 -7.33 19.63 -0.40
CA ALA A 258 -7.30 18.33 -1.06
C ALA A 258 -6.88 17.20 -0.11
N GLU A 259 -5.84 17.43 0.71
CA GLU A 259 -5.43 16.48 1.76
C GLU A 259 -6.54 16.32 2.81
N ALA A 260 -7.13 17.43 3.25
CA ALA A 260 -8.21 17.40 4.23
C ALA A 260 -9.45 16.64 3.72
N LEU A 261 -9.77 16.76 2.42
CA LEU A 261 -10.86 16.03 1.77
C LEU A 261 -10.50 14.56 1.53
N GLN A 262 -9.23 14.25 1.26
CA GLN A 262 -8.74 12.87 1.21
C GLN A 262 -8.91 12.15 2.55
N ASP A 263 -8.63 12.82 3.67
CA ASP A 263 -8.89 12.27 5.00
C ASP A 263 -10.38 11.93 5.19
N TYR A 264 -11.27 12.87 4.85
CA TYR A 264 -12.71 12.62 4.89
C TYR A 264 -13.08 11.41 4.02
N ARG A 265 -12.52 11.33 2.81
CA ARG A 265 -12.80 10.22 1.88
C ARG A 265 -12.38 8.86 2.44
N LEU A 266 -11.21 8.80 3.08
CA LEU A 266 -10.65 7.58 3.64
C LEU A 266 -11.36 7.14 4.92
N LEU A 267 -11.80 8.09 5.75
CA LEU A 267 -12.31 7.80 7.10
C LEU A 267 -13.84 7.81 7.20
N VAL A 268 -14.52 8.62 6.38
CA VAL A 268 -15.95 8.92 6.54
C VAL A 268 -16.77 8.38 5.37
N SER A 269 -16.56 8.89 4.15
CA SER A 269 -17.37 8.51 2.99
C SER A 269 -16.70 8.85 1.67
N ARG A 270 -16.91 8.01 0.65
CA ARG A 270 -16.53 8.29 -0.75
C ARG A 270 -17.41 9.34 -1.42
N THR A 271 -18.45 9.81 -0.74
CA THR A 271 -19.37 10.83 -1.23
C THR A 271 -19.53 11.96 -0.22
N ILE A 272 -19.89 13.14 -0.73
CA ILE A 272 -20.12 14.31 0.10
C ILE A 272 -21.25 15.18 -0.46
N THR A 273 -22.10 15.67 0.44
CA THR A 273 -23.10 16.72 0.17
C THR A 273 -22.60 18.07 0.64
N ASN A 274 -23.25 19.16 0.22
CA ASN A 274 -22.96 20.49 0.74
C ASN A 274 -23.08 20.55 2.28
N SER A 275 -24.14 19.96 2.84
CA SER A 275 -24.36 19.95 4.30
C SER A 275 -23.25 19.19 5.03
N GLN A 276 -22.84 18.02 4.52
CA GLN A 276 -21.73 17.24 5.10
C GLN A 276 -20.39 17.98 4.99
N LEU A 277 -20.11 18.64 3.86
CA LEU A 277 -18.89 19.46 3.71
C LEU A 277 -18.84 20.56 4.77
N ARG A 278 -19.96 21.27 4.96
CA ARG A 278 -20.04 22.36 5.94
C ARG A 278 -19.86 21.85 7.37
N ALA A 279 -20.59 20.80 7.73
CA ALA A 279 -20.50 20.18 9.04
C ALA A 279 -19.07 19.68 9.32
N PHE A 280 -18.45 18.99 8.36
CA PHE A 280 -17.16 18.38 8.58
C PHE A 280 -16.00 19.39 8.57
N PHE A 281 -16.02 20.37 7.67
CA PHE A 281 -14.92 21.33 7.50
C PHE A 281 -15.14 22.69 8.17
N GLY A 282 -16.26 22.89 8.88
CA GLY A 282 -16.57 24.14 9.57
C GLY A 282 -16.85 25.31 8.63
N ILE A 283 -17.42 25.05 7.45
CA ILE A 283 -17.77 26.10 6.48
C ILE A 283 -19.19 26.59 6.77
N THR A 284 -19.32 27.84 7.21
CA THR A 284 -20.63 28.39 7.62
C THR A 284 -21.53 28.69 6.42
N SER A 285 -20.98 29.28 5.35
CA SER A 285 -21.73 29.69 4.15
C SER A 285 -22.04 28.52 3.21
N SER A 286 -23.34 28.33 2.92
CA SER A 286 -23.82 27.38 1.91
C SER A 286 -23.27 27.68 0.51
N ASP A 287 -23.22 28.96 0.14
CA ASP A 287 -22.76 29.40 -1.18
C ASP A 287 -21.25 29.20 -1.35
N ALA A 288 -20.48 29.45 -0.30
CA ALA A 288 -19.04 29.17 -0.31
C ALA A 288 -18.76 27.67 -0.49
N ALA A 289 -19.49 26.81 0.23
CA ALA A 289 -19.41 25.36 0.07
C ALA A 289 -19.80 24.90 -1.35
N ASN A 290 -20.88 25.46 -1.92
CA ASN A 290 -21.30 25.17 -3.29
C ASN A 290 -20.25 25.59 -4.32
N ARG A 291 -19.65 26.77 -4.14
CA ARG A 291 -18.59 27.26 -5.01
C ARG A 291 -17.36 26.35 -4.97
N LEU A 292 -16.95 25.89 -3.77
CA LEU A 292 -15.87 24.91 -3.63
C LEU A 292 -16.19 23.60 -4.35
N LEU A 293 -17.36 23.01 -4.11
CA LEU A 293 -17.74 21.73 -4.74
C LEU A 293 -17.83 21.83 -6.27
N ARG A 294 -18.31 22.96 -6.80
CA ARG A 294 -18.36 23.20 -8.26
C ARG A 294 -16.98 23.45 -8.85
N LYS A 295 -16.07 24.11 -8.11
CA LYS A 295 -14.70 24.42 -8.56
C LYS A 295 -13.97 23.18 -9.05
N PHE A 296 -14.06 22.08 -8.29
CA PHE A 296 -13.32 20.85 -8.58
C PHE A 296 -14.02 19.91 -9.55
N GLN A 297 -15.21 20.26 -10.05
CA GLN A 297 -15.93 19.49 -11.08
C GLN A 297 -16.12 18.00 -10.76
N PHE A 298 -16.29 17.65 -9.48
CA PHE A 298 -16.52 16.28 -9.08
C PHE A 298 -17.77 15.70 -9.78
N PRO A 299 -17.74 14.42 -10.20
CA PRO A 299 -18.95 13.73 -10.65
C PRO A 299 -20.04 13.86 -9.59
N SER A 300 -21.28 14.07 -10.02
CA SER A 300 -22.40 14.24 -9.08
C SER A 300 -23.71 13.71 -9.63
N THR A 301 -24.59 13.31 -8.73
CA THR A 301 -25.98 12.90 -9.01
C THR A 301 -26.95 13.73 -8.18
N GLY A 302 -28.20 13.77 -8.62
CA GLY A 302 -29.26 14.54 -7.96
C GLY A 302 -29.23 16.04 -8.26
N THR A 303 -30.31 16.70 -7.89
CA THR A 303 -30.53 18.13 -8.14
C THR A 303 -30.72 18.88 -6.82
N TYR A 304 -30.31 20.16 -6.82
CA TYR A 304 -30.49 21.10 -5.70
C TYR A 304 -30.03 20.54 -4.34
N LYS A 305 -30.96 20.32 -3.40
CA LYS A 305 -30.69 19.92 -2.01
C LYS A 305 -30.22 18.47 -1.86
N ASN A 306 -30.55 17.61 -2.82
CA ASN A 306 -30.20 16.18 -2.80
C ASN A 306 -28.97 15.89 -3.67
N ARG A 307 -28.20 16.92 -4.05
CA ARG A 307 -26.99 16.73 -4.85
C ARG A 307 -25.90 16.06 -4.02
N ILE A 308 -25.39 14.95 -4.52
CA ILE A 308 -24.30 14.18 -3.94
C ILE A 308 -23.11 14.24 -4.89
N TYR A 309 -21.94 14.54 -4.36
CA TYR A 309 -20.68 14.56 -5.11
C TYR A 309 -19.89 13.29 -4.79
N TYR A 310 -19.32 12.66 -5.82
CA TYR A 310 -18.46 11.47 -5.71
C TYR A 310 -17.00 11.91 -5.68
N LEU A 311 -16.28 11.51 -4.64
CA LEU A 311 -14.89 11.90 -4.41
C LEU A 311 -13.95 10.91 -5.10
N PRO A 312 -13.10 11.37 -6.06
CA PRO A 312 -12.08 10.53 -6.69
C PRO A 312 -11.09 9.92 -5.69
N ASP A 313 -10.42 8.82 -6.05
CA ASP A 313 -9.53 8.07 -5.14
C ASP A 313 -8.26 8.84 -4.75
N ASN A 314 -7.71 9.62 -5.68
CA ASN A 314 -6.53 10.45 -5.50
C ASN A 314 -6.92 11.93 -5.58
N LEU A 315 -7.56 12.45 -4.53
CA LEU A 315 -8.04 13.84 -4.50
C LEU A 315 -6.91 14.85 -4.64
N ILE A 316 -5.73 14.56 -4.10
CA ILE A 316 -4.57 15.47 -4.15
C ILE A 316 -4.17 15.75 -5.60
N GLU A 317 -4.02 14.70 -6.40
CA GLU A 317 -3.65 14.84 -7.81
C GLU A 317 -4.82 15.34 -8.67
N TYR A 318 -6.03 14.85 -8.41
CA TYR A 318 -7.24 15.27 -9.12
C TYR A 318 -7.52 16.77 -8.95
N MET A 319 -7.32 17.32 -7.74
CA MET A 319 -7.64 18.73 -7.44
C MET A 319 -6.50 19.69 -7.81
N LYS A 320 -5.28 19.19 -8.02
CA LYS A 320 -4.08 19.97 -8.37
C LYS A 320 -4.28 21.00 -9.50
N PRO A 321 -4.90 20.67 -10.66
CA PRO A 321 -5.07 21.64 -11.76
C PRO A 321 -6.08 22.75 -11.46
N PHE A 322 -6.83 22.66 -10.36
CA PHE A 322 -7.84 23.65 -9.99
C PHE A 322 -7.33 24.71 -9.00
N PHE A 323 -6.18 24.51 -8.37
CA PHE A 323 -5.66 25.42 -7.36
C PHE A 323 -4.94 26.62 -7.97
#